data_AF-A0A7S0NY45-F1
#
_entry.id   AF-A0A7S0NY45-F1
#
_cell.length_a   1.000
_cell.length_b   1.000
_cell.length_c   1.000
_cell.angle_alpha   90.00
_cell.angle_beta   90.00
_cell.angle_gamma   90.00
#
_symmetry.space_group_name_H-M   'P 1'
#
loop_
_entity.id
_entity.type
_entity.pdbx_description
1 polymer ?
#
loop_
_entity_poly.entity_id
_entity_poly.type
_entity_poly.pdbx_seq_one_letter_code
_entity_poly.pdbx_strand_id
1 'polypeptide(L)'
;RAAKCVSMREAPVKLDNAVQHVAVLLRGDAFRNTYLQHSGSTCCEGSQFSQLRVALAHANGLFKPLEQLQLEVDVFIASYHCTNGKNWSSALLPLWYSRRLVAIDLLHRDSPGSNQALTTLRALRMAASHEAEARVR
;
A
#
# COMPACT_ATOMS: atom_id res chain seq x y z
N ARG A 1 -42.34 2.90 5.19
CA ARG A 1 -41.67 2.34 6.40
C ARG A 1 -40.24 2.88 6.41
N ALA A 2 -39.93 3.82 7.31
CA ALA A 2 -38.58 4.37 7.43
C ALA A 2 -37.68 3.35 8.15
N ALA A 3 -36.47 3.12 7.63
CA ALA A 3 -35.46 2.28 8.26
C ALA A 3 -34.95 2.96 9.53
N LYS A 4 -34.94 2.23 10.65
CA LYS A 4 -34.44 2.70 11.94
C LYS A 4 -32.96 2.32 12.02
N CYS A 5 -32.07 3.31 12.05
CA CYS A 5 -30.64 3.05 12.30
C CYS A 5 -30.49 2.46 13.71
N VAL A 6 -29.97 1.24 13.80
CA VAL A 6 -29.63 0.62 15.08
C VAL A 6 -28.31 1.24 15.54
N SER A 7 -28.36 2.00 16.64
CA SER A 7 -27.17 2.45 17.35
C SER A 7 -26.51 1.21 17.96
N MET A 8 -25.47 0.71 17.30
CA MET A 8 -24.52 -0.19 17.95
C MET A 8 -23.71 0.67 18.92
N ARG A 9 -24.06 0.62 20.21
CA ARG A 9 -23.13 1.01 21.26
C ARG A 9 -22.05 -0.06 21.28
N GLU A 10 -21.02 0.13 20.46
CA GLU A 10 -19.77 -0.62 20.59
C GLU A 10 -19.26 -0.33 22.00
N ALA A 11 -19.08 -1.40 22.79
CA ALA A 11 -18.38 -1.29 24.05
C ALA A 11 -17.01 -0.63 23.79
N PRO A 12 -16.56 0.32 24.63
CA PRO A 12 -15.24 0.88 24.45
C PRO A 12 -14.23 -0.26 24.49
N VAL A 13 -13.62 -0.54 23.35
CA VAL A 13 -12.48 -1.46 23.27
C VAL A 13 -11.45 -0.88 24.22
N LYS A 14 -11.14 -1.60 25.31
CA LYS A 14 -9.98 -1.27 26.13
C LYS A 14 -8.77 -1.49 25.24
N LEU A 15 -8.26 -0.40 24.69
CA LEU A 15 -7.01 -0.36 23.99
C LEU A 15 -5.93 -0.47 25.06
N ASP A 16 -5.32 -1.65 25.17
CA ASP A 16 -4.09 -1.82 25.94
C ASP A 16 -3.05 -0.80 25.43
N ASN A 17 -2.19 -0.31 26.33
CA ASN A 17 -1.19 0.76 26.07
C ASN A 17 -0.12 0.43 25.01
N ALA A 18 -0.33 -0.59 24.17
CA ALA A 18 0.49 -0.86 23.00
C ALA A 18 0.10 0.11 21.87
N VAL A 19 1.10 0.72 21.25
CA VAL A 19 0.90 1.49 20.02
C VAL A 19 0.19 0.59 19.00
N GLN A 20 -0.93 1.08 18.47
CA GLN A 20 -1.73 0.31 17.53
C GLN A 20 -1.21 0.53 16.11
N HIS A 21 -0.86 -0.55 15.44
CA HIS A 21 -0.38 -0.53 14.05
C HIS A 21 -1.52 -0.84 13.08
N VAL A 22 -1.57 -0.09 11.99
CA VAL A 22 -2.45 -0.34 10.84
C VAL A 22 -1.61 -0.66 9.62
N ALA A 23 -1.76 -1.88 9.11
CA ALA A 23 -1.12 -2.31 7.87
C ALA A 23 -1.90 -1.82 6.64
N VAL A 24 -1.24 -1.06 5.77
CA VAL A 24 -1.77 -0.64 4.47
C VAL A 24 -1.06 -1.40 3.37
N LEU A 25 -1.84 -2.13 2.57
CA LEU A 25 -1.35 -2.97 1.49
C LEU A 25 -1.56 -2.28 0.15
N LEU A 26 -0.47 -1.87 -0.49
CA LEU A 26 -0.49 -1.27 -1.82
C LEU A 26 -0.04 -2.30 -2.85
N ARG A 27 -0.79 -2.44 -3.94
CA ARG A 27 -0.58 -3.49 -4.93
C ARG A 27 -0.67 -2.99 -6.37
N GLY A 28 -0.01 -3.72 -7.28
CA GLY A 28 -0.20 -3.60 -8.72
C GLY A 28 0.94 -2.85 -9.42
N ASP A 29 0.70 -2.42 -10.66
CA ASP A 29 1.70 -1.75 -11.50
C ASP A 29 2.06 -0.35 -10.96
N ALA A 30 3.28 -0.18 -10.43
CA ALA A 30 3.82 1.14 -10.16
C ALA A 30 4.09 1.86 -11.49
N PHE A 31 3.81 3.17 -11.54
CA PHE A 31 4.01 4.01 -12.73
C PHE A 31 3.29 3.52 -13.99
N ARG A 32 2.12 2.90 -13.81
CA ARG A 32 1.27 2.57 -14.95
C ARG A 32 0.87 3.87 -15.66
N ASN A 33 1.00 3.87 -16.98
CA ASN A 33 0.49 4.95 -17.81
C ASN A 33 -1.05 4.86 -17.82
N THR A 34 -1.72 5.75 -17.09
CA THR A 34 -3.19 5.79 -17.00
C THR A 34 -3.85 6.27 -18.29
N TYR A 35 -3.12 6.93 -19.18
CA TYR A 35 -3.63 7.43 -20.47
C TYR A 35 -3.76 6.33 -21.52
N LEU A 36 -2.95 5.28 -21.41
CA LEU A 36 -3.05 4.10 -22.27
C LEU A 36 -3.61 2.96 -21.44
N GLN A 37 -4.93 2.98 -21.24
CA GLN A 37 -5.63 1.81 -20.73
C GLN A 37 -5.26 0.60 -21.61
N HIS A 38 -4.89 -0.51 -20.99
CA HIS A 38 -4.35 -1.73 -21.64
C HIS A 38 -2.89 -1.70 -22.13
N SER A 39 -2.15 -0.59 -21.96
CA SER A 39 -0.70 -0.63 -22.15
C SER A 39 -0.04 -1.49 -21.06
N GLY A 40 0.73 -2.48 -21.50
CA GLY A 40 1.58 -3.33 -20.66
C GLY A 40 2.90 -2.67 -20.23
N SER A 41 3.13 -1.39 -20.54
CA SER A 41 4.34 -0.71 -20.11
C SER A 41 4.20 -0.10 -18.71
N THR A 42 5.14 -0.44 -17.83
CA THR A 42 5.33 0.20 -16.53
C THR A 42 6.49 1.19 -16.64
N CYS A 43 6.27 2.42 -16.18
CA CYS A 43 7.23 3.54 -16.21
C CYS A 43 7.38 4.20 -17.60
N CYS A 44 6.34 4.91 -18.02
CA CYS A 44 6.46 5.88 -19.12
C CYS A 44 6.83 7.26 -18.57
N GLU A 45 7.44 8.11 -19.41
CA GLU A 45 7.64 9.52 -19.11
C GLU A 45 6.31 10.18 -18.68
N GLY A 46 6.36 10.98 -17.62
CA GLY A 46 5.18 11.62 -17.01
C GLY A 46 4.40 10.75 -16.02
N SER A 47 4.65 9.43 -15.96
CA SER A 47 3.95 8.54 -15.00
C SER A 47 4.35 8.81 -13.54
N GLN A 48 5.55 9.38 -13.31
CA GLN A 48 6.02 9.70 -11.96
C GLN A 48 5.16 10.76 -11.29
N PHE A 49 4.73 11.80 -12.01
CA PHE A 49 3.92 12.87 -11.45
C PHE A 49 2.52 12.37 -11.05
N SER A 50 1.88 11.58 -11.90
CA SER A 50 0.58 10.97 -11.59
C SER A 50 0.67 10.04 -10.38
N GLN A 51 1.72 9.22 -10.27
CA GLN A 51 1.91 8.35 -9.11
C GLN A 51 2.28 9.12 -7.84
N LEU A 52 3.08 10.18 -7.95
CA LEU A 52 3.35 11.07 -6.82
C LEU A 52 2.04 11.69 -6.30
N ARG A 53 1.14 12.13 -7.20
CA ARG A 53 -0.19 12.62 -6.80
C ARG A 53 -1.01 11.58 -6.06
N VAL A 54 -0.97 10.31 -6.50
CA VAL A 54 -1.62 9.20 -5.79
C VAL A 54 -0.99 8.99 -4.41
N ALA A 55 0.35 8.97 -4.31
CA ALA A 55 1.05 8.83 -3.04
C ALA A 55 0.72 9.98 -2.07
N LEU A 56 0.64 11.22 -2.58
CA LEU A 56 0.19 12.38 -1.80
C LEU A 56 -1.28 12.28 -1.38
N ALA A 57 -2.14 11.71 -2.22
CA ALA A 57 -3.53 11.45 -1.86
C ALA A 57 -3.63 10.40 -0.74
N HIS A 58 -2.82 9.33 -0.78
CA HIS A 58 -2.73 8.38 0.33
C HIS A 58 -2.23 9.06 1.61
N ALA A 59 -1.16 9.85 1.52
CA ALA A 59 -0.62 10.55 2.67
C ALA A 59 -1.67 11.46 3.33
N ASN A 60 -2.40 12.24 2.54
CA ASN A 60 -3.35 13.22 3.07
C ASN A 60 -4.72 12.64 3.42
N GLY A 61 -5.22 11.69 2.62
CA GLY A 61 -6.59 11.16 2.76
C GLY A 61 -6.69 9.85 3.51
N LEU A 62 -5.59 9.11 3.68
CA LEU A 62 -5.56 7.83 4.37
C LEU A 62 -4.64 7.84 5.59
N PHE A 63 -3.37 8.22 5.43
CA PHE A 63 -2.39 8.09 6.52
C PHE A 63 -2.57 9.14 7.61
N LYS A 64 -2.65 10.43 7.25
CA LYS A 64 -2.82 11.51 8.22
C LYS A 64 -4.04 11.31 9.14
N PRO A 65 -5.24 10.93 8.65
CA PRO A 65 -6.37 10.65 9.52
C PRO A 65 -6.11 9.50 10.52
N LEU A 66 -5.43 8.44 10.11
CA LEU A 66 -5.08 7.32 11.00
C LEU A 66 -4.05 7.75 12.05
N GLU A 67 -3.04 8.52 11.64
CA GLU A 67 -2.02 9.07 12.54
C GLU A 67 -2.62 10.05 13.56
N GLN A 68 -3.64 10.82 13.17
CA GLN A 68 -4.40 11.70 14.08
C GLN A 68 -5.18 10.90 15.15
N LEU A 69 -5.50 9.64 14.86
CA LEU A 69 -6.08 8.69 15.82
C LEU A 69 -5.00 7.96 16.64
N GLN A 70 -3.73 8.42 16.59
CA GLN A 70 -2.59 7.82 17.28
C GLN A 70 -2.27 6.39 16.83
N LEU A 71 -2.62 6.04 15.59
CA LEU A 71 -2.27 4.78 14.97
C LEU A 71 -0.96 4.94 14.19
N GLU A 72 -0.05 3.97 14.31
CA GLU A 72 1.11 3.87 13.44
C GLU A 72 0.72 3.20 12.12
N VAL A 73 1.19 3.75 11.00
CA VAL A 73 0.82 3.27 9.67
C VAL A 73 2.01 2.58 9.02
N ASP A 74 1.85 1.28 8.81
CA ASP A 74 2.85 0.42 8.17
C ASP A 74 2.42 0.10 6.74
N VAL A 75 3.22 0.54 5.78
CA VAL A 75 2.94 0.40 4.35
C VAL A 75 3.75 -0.75 3.77
N PHE A 76 3.04 -1.68 3.13
CA PHE A 76 3.61 -2.82 2.42
C PHE A 76 3.25 -2.72 0.95
N ILE A 77 4.24 -2.72 0.06
CA ILE A 77 4.01 -2.52 -1.38
C ILE A 77 4.44 -3.73 -2.18
N ALA A 78 3.50 -4.37 -2.87
CA ALA A 78 3.81 -5.41 -3.85
C ALA A 78 3.53 -4.88 -5.27
N SER A 79 4.59 -4.64 -6.04
CA SER A 79 4.50 -4.03 -7.35
C SER A 79 5.35 -4.75 -8.38
N TYR A 80 5.42 -4.20 -9.60
CA TYR A 80 6.22 -4.73 -10.68
C TYR A 80 7.40 -3.80 -10.99
N HIS A 81 8.49 -4.39 -11.47
CA HIS A 81 9.55 -3.64 -12.10
C HIS A 81 9.02 -2.86 -13.31
N CYS A 82 9.65 -1.73 -13.57
CA CYS A 82 9.45 -0.99 -14.80
C CYS A 82 9.91 -1.83 -16.01
N THR A 83 9.06 -1.96 -17.02
CA THR A 83 9.38 -2.71 -18.26
C THR A 83 10.34 -1.95 -19.17
N ASN A 84 10.60 -0.67 -18.91
CA ASN A 84 11.55 0.15 -19.65
C ASN A 84 13.03 -0.05 -19.22
N GLY A 85 13.30 -1.02 -18.34
CA GLY A 85 14.63 -1.32 -17.80
C GLY A 85 15.14 -0.37 -16.71
N LYS A 86 14.39 0.68 -16.34
CA LYS A 86 14.76 1.62 -15.28
C LYS A 86 14.00 1.28 -14.00
N ASN A 87 14.65 0.83 -12.92
CA ASN A 87 13.93 0.48 -11.69
C ASN A 87 13.53 1.70 -10.84
N TRP A 88 12.68 2.58 -11.39
CA TRP A 88 12.21 3.77 -10.66
C TRP A 88 11.37 3.41 -9.43
N SER A 89 10.68 2.27 -9.45
CA SER A 89 9.91 1.78 -8.30
C SER A 89 10.75 1.58 -7.05
N SER A 90 11.93 0.96 -7.17
CA SER A 90 12.79 0.77 -6.00
C SER A 90 13.38 2.08 -5.47
N ALA A 91 13.52 3.10 -6.32
CA ALA A 91 14.10 4.38 -5.92
C ALA A 91 13.06 5.37 -5.35
N LEU A 92 11.90 5.46 -5.99
CA LEU A 92 10.92 6.52 -5.70
C LEU A 92 9.86 6.12 -4.68
N LEU A 93 9.44 4.84 -4.64
CA LEU A 93 8.45 4.40 -3.65
C LEU A 93 8.95 4.60 -2.20
N PRO A 94 10.21 4.30 -1.84
CA PRO A 94 10.73 4.62 -0.51
C PRO A 94 10.72 6.12 -0.21
N LEU A 95 11.03 6.96 -1.19
CA LEU A 95 10.99 8.42 -1.02
C LEU A 95 9.57 8.92 -0.73
N TRP A 96 8.56 8.36 -1.40
CA TRP A 96 7.18 8.83 -1.28
C TRP A 96 6.47 8.32 -0.03
N TYR A 97 6.68 7.07 0.34
CA TYR A 97 6.04 6.47 1.52
C TYR A 97 6.87 6.68 2.80
N SER A 98 8.14 7.08 2.65
CA SER A 98 9.03 7.52 3.73
C SER A 98 9.05 6.52 4.89
N ARG A 99 9.04 7.00 6.14
CA ARG A 99 9.12 6.19 7.36
C ARG A 99 7.98 5.18 7.53
N ARG A 100 6.86 5.34 6.82
CA ARG A 100 5.75 4.40 6.85
C ARG A 100 6.05 3.13 6.08
N LEU A 101 7.00 3.18 5.15
CA LEU A 101 7.29 2.03 4.31
C LEU A 101 8.06 0.98 5.10
N VAL A 102 7.42 -0.17 5.31
CA VAL A 102 8.04 -1.32 5.98
C VAL A 102 8.70 -2.26 4.98
N ALA A 103 8.00 -2.60 3.89
CA ALA A 103 8.55 -3.50 2.88
C ALA A 103 8.04 -3.20 1.46
N ILE A 104 8.91 -3.45 0.47
CA ILE A 104 8.56 -3.47 -0.95
C ILE A 104 8.99 -4.80 -1.54
N ASP A 105 8.07 -5.46 -2.24
CA ASP A 105 8.35 -6.59 -3.13
C ASP A 105 8.12 -6.15 -4.59
N LEU A 106 9.17 -6.20 -5.40
CA LEU A 106 9.12 -5.87 -6.83
C LEU A 106 9.20 -7.15 -7.65
N LEU A 107 8.15 -7.40 -8.41
CA LEU A 107 7.96 -8.59 -9.21
C LEU A 107 8.34 -8.33 -10.66
N HIS A 108 8.81 -9.36 -11.35
CA HIS A 108 8.91 -9.32 -12.81
C HIS A 108 7.53 -9.54 -13.43
N ARG A 109 7.13 -8.64 -14.34
CA ARG A 109 5.82 -8.68 -15.00
C ARG A 109 5.67 -9.93 -15.88
N ASP A 110 6.76 -10.40 -16.46
CA ASP A 110 6.75 -11.56 -17.36
C ASP A 110 6.85 -12.90 -16.61
N SER A 111 6.90 -12.87 -15.28
CA SER A 111 6.84 -14.09 -14.48
C SER A 111 5.48 -14.79 -14.67
N PRO A 112 5.45 -16.12 -14.89
CA PRO A 112 4.22 -16.88 -14.98
C PRO A 112 3.32 -16.61 -13.77
N GLY A 113 2.08 -16.16 -14.00
CA GLY A 113 1.12 -15.85 -12.93
C GLY A 113 1.20 -14.43 -12.36
N SER A 114 1.93 -13.50 -13.01
CA SER A 114 1.86 -12.06 -12.74
C SER A 114 0.42 -11.54 -12.92
N ASN A 115 -0.31 -11.38 -11.81
CA ASN A 115 -1.64 -10.79 -11.81
C ASN A 115 -1.93 -10.09 -10.49
N GLN A 116 -3.08 -9.42 -10.43
CA GLN A 116 -3.52 -8.65 -9.26
C GLN A 116 -3.70 -9.50 -8.00
N ALA A 117 -4.07 -10.78 -8.12
CA ALA A 117 -4.20 -11.66 -6.97
C ALA A 117 -2.82 -11.98 -6.37
N LEU A 118 -1.81 -12.18 -7.22
CA LEU A 118 -0.45 -12.47 -6.75
C LEU A 118 0.16 -11.29 -5.98
N THR A 119 0.07 -10.05 -6.51
CA THR A 119 0.54 -8.86 -5.78
C THR A 119 -0.21 -8.69 -4.46
N THR A 120 -1.52 -8.97 -4.43
CA THR A 120 -2.30 -8.95 -3.18
C THR A 120 -1.76 -9.96 -2.16
N LEU A 121 -1.58 -11.23 -2.58
CA LEU A 121 -1.06 -12.29 -1.70
C LEU A 121 0.35 -11.97 -1.19
N ARG A 122 1.20 -11.36 -2.02
CA ARG A 122 2.55 -10.94 -1.62
C ARG A 122 2.52 -9.83 -0.56
N ALA A 123 1.72 -8.79 -0.76
CA ALA A 123 1.57 -7.72 0.23
C ALA A 123 1.03 -8.27 1.56
N LEU A 124 0.03 -9.15 1.51
CA LEU A 124 -0.51 -9.83 2.70
C LEU A 124 0.54 -10.65 3.42
N ARG A 125 1.36 -11.42 2.70
CA ARG A 125 2.44 -12.22 3.31
C ARG A 125 3.48 -11.34 3.99
N MET A 126 3.88 -10.23 3.39
CA MET A 126 4.82 -9.30 4.02
C MET A 126 4.26 -8.74 5.33
N ALA A 127 3.00 -8.31 5.33
CA ALA A 127 2.36 -7.79 6.53
C ALA A 127 2.20 -8.85 7.62
N ALA A 128 1.77 -10.07 7.26
CA ALA A 128 1.61 -11.18 8.20
C ALA A 128 2.95 -11.60 8.84
N SER A 129 4.03 -11.64 8.04
CA SER A 129 5.37 -11.91 8.58
C SER A 129 5.83 -10.82 9.54
N HIS A 130 5.60 -9.55 9.20
CA HIS A 130 5.95 -8.43 10.06
C HIS A 130 5.19 -8.46 11.39
N GLU A 131 3.89 -8.74 11.36
CA GLU A 131 3.07 -8.89 12.57
C GLU A 131 3.55 -10.06 13.44
N ALA A 132 3.92 -11.19 12.83
CA ALA A 132 4.47 -12.33 13.55
C ALA A 132 5.80 -11.99 14.25
N GLU A 133 6.69 -11.26 13.58
CA GLU A 133 7.95 -10.79 14.17
C GLU A 133 7.74 -9.78 15.30
N ALA A 134 6.76 -8.88 15.15
CA ALA A 134 6.41 -7.90 16.17
C ALA A 134 5.84 -8.55 17.44
N ARG A 135 5.09 -9.65 17.31
CA ARG A 135 4.51 -10.40 18.46
C ARG A 135 5.51 -11.24 19.25
N VAL A 136 6.67 -11.54 18.69
CA VAL A 136 7.71 -12.34 19.35
C VAL A 136 8.65 -11.47 20.19
N ARG A 137 8.62 -10.14 20.01
CA ARG A 137 9.42 -9.16 20.76
C ARG A 137 8.66 -8.62 21.96
#